data_AF-A0ABD0AM94-F1
#
_entry.id   AF-A0ABD0AM94-F1
#
_cell.length_a   1.000
_cell.length_b   1.000
_cell.length_c   1.000
_cell.angle_alpha   90.00
_cell.angle_beta   90.00
_cell.angle_gamma   90.00
#
_symmetry.space_group_name_H-M   'P 1'
#
loop_
_entity.id
_entity.type
_entity.pdbx_description
1 polymer ?
#
loop_
_entity_poly.entity_id
_entity_poly.type
_entity_poly.pdbx_seq_one_letter_code
_entity_poly.pdbx_strand_id
1 'polypeptide(L)'
;MDSDDVSVPNRFELQLKTVVNNPQLAIVGGQIDEFTGEVNHITGKRLVPTGQEDIYQFVKWRSPFNHPSVMLNKKAILDVGNYQANGKLEDYFLWYKVIIKKYPVLNLSEVAPILVFGT
;
A
#
# COMPACT_ATOMS: atom_id res chain seq x y z
N MET A 1 -7.38 5.37 -1.42
CA MET A 1 -8.54 4.59 -0.94
C MET A 1 -9.69 5.13 -1.70
N ASP A 2 -10.22 4.27 -2.54
CA ASP A 2 -11.24 4.61 -3.50
C ASP A 2 -12.60 4.59 -2.78
N SER A 3 -13.61 5.19 -3.40
CA SER A 3 -14.93 5.38 -2.77
C SER A 3 -15.66 4.07 -2.45
N ASP A 4 -15.22 2.98 -3.06
CA ASP A 4 -15.74 1.62 -2.94
C ASP A 4 -14.89 0.74 -2.02
N ASP A 5 -13.80 1.22 -1.44
CA ASP A 5 -13.00 0.45 -0.48
C ASP A 5 -13.60 0.45 0.93
N VAL A 6 -13.44 -0.66 1.66
CA VAL A 6 -13.84 -0.76 3.08
C VAL A 6 -12.61 -0.99 3.95
N SER A 7 -12.38 -0.08 4.90
CA SER A 7 -11.28 -0.22 5.87
C SER A 7 -11.63 -1.23 6.98
N VAL A 8 -10.70 -2.10 7.36
CA VAL A 8 -10.87 -2.86 8.61
C VAL A 8 -10.73 -1.93 9.84
N PRO A 9 -11.41 -2.22 10.97
CA PRO A 9 -11.49 -1.30 12.10
C PRO A 9 -10.14 -0.90 12.70
N ASN A 10 -9.17 -1.81 12.72
CA ASN A 10 -7.85 -1.62 13.32
C ASN A 10 -6.77 -1.19 12.31
N ARG A 11 -7.12 -0.88 11.05
CA ARG A 11 -6.16 -0.50 10.01
C ARG A 11 -5.21 0.61 10.46
N PHE A 12 -5.78 1.74 10.88
CA PHE A 12 -4.99 2.91 11.23
C PHE A 12 -4.15 2.66 12.49
N GLU A 13 -4.67 1.92 13.46
CA GLU A 13 -3.94 1.56 14.67
C GLU A 13 -2.64 0.81 14.32
N LEU A 14 -2.74 -0.22 13.47
CA LEU A 14 -1.59 -1.03 13.04
C LEU A 14 -0.56 -0.20 12.26
N GLN A 15 -1.04 0.63 11.32
CA GLN A 15 -0.17 1.48 10.51
C GLN A 15 0.51 2.56 11.35
N LEU A 16 -0.23 3.23 12.23
CA LEU A 16 0.31 4.26 13.12
C LEU A 16 1.33 3.67 14.09
N LYS A 17 1.06 2.50 14.69
CA LYS A 17 2.04 1.81 15.54
C LYS A 17 3.37 1.60 14.82
N THR A 18 3.31 1.26 13.54
CA THR A 18 4.50 1.01 12.72
C THR A 18 5.24 2.31 12.39
N VAL A 19 4.52 3.37 12.03
CA VAL A 19 5.09 4.70 11.75
C VAL A 19 5.67 5.35 13.01
N VAL A 20 5.04 5.20 14.17
CA VAL A 20 5.55 5.72 15.44
C VAL A 20 6.89 5.05 15.81
N ASN A 21 7.00 3.75 15.57
CA ASN A 21 8.25 3.00 15.82
C ASN A 21 9.34 3.28 14.77
N ASN A 22 8.97 3.73 13.56
CA ASN A 22 9.91 4.11 12.52
C ASN A 22 9.41 5.35 11.73
N PRO A 23 9.65 6.56 12.24
CA PRO A 23 9.13 7.81 11.65
C PRO A 23 9.68 8.14 10.26
N GLN A 24 10.76 7.46 9.84
CA GLN A 24 11.39 7.64 8.53
C GLN A 24 10.73 6.80 7.44
N LEU A 25 9.75 5.95 7.77
CA LEU A 25 8.99 5.20 6.79
C LEU A 25 8.30 6.15 5.82
N ALA A 26 8.58 5.96 4.52
CA ALA A 26 7.91 6.70 3.46
C ALA A 26 6.56 6.09 3.09
N ILE A 27 6.48 4.76 3.11
CA ILE A 27 5.28 3.99 2.75
C ILE A 27 5.08 2.85 3.74
N VAL A 28 3.86 2.75 4.27
CA VAL A 28 3.37 1.58 4.99
C VAL A 28 2.13 1.07 4.28
N GLY A 29 2.23 -0.05 3.58
CA GLY A 29 1.10 -0.76 2.99
C GLY A 29 0.67 -1.95 3.83
N GLY A 30 -0.19 -2.79 3.26
CA GLY A 30 -0.69 -4.01 3.88
C GLY A 30 -1.37 -4.94 2.89
N GLN A 31 -1.68 -6.14 3.38
CA GLN A 31 -2.39 -7.16 2.62
C GLN A 31 -3.86 -6.79 2.48
N ILE A 32 -4.52 -7.24 1.42
CA ILE A 32 -5.94 -6.94 1.18
C ILE A 32 -6.71 -8.23 0.91
N ASP A 33 -7.94 -8.27 1.40
CA ASP A 33 -8.92 -9.29 1.05
C ASP A 33 -9.87 -8.70 -0.02
N GLU A 34 -10.23 -9.49 -1.01
CA GLU A 34 -11.18 -9.13 -2.07
C GLU A 34 -12.52 -9.78 -1.74
N PHE A 35 -13.64 -9.05 -1.88
CA PHE A 35 -14.98 -9.56 -1.62
C PHE A 35 -15.95 -9.26 -2.77
N THR A 36 -17.07 -9.99 -2.79
CA THR A 36 -18.14 -9.79 -3.78
C THR A 36 -19.50 -9.81 -3.09
N GLY A 37 -20.26 -8.74 -3.28
CA GLY A 37 -21.54 -8.53 -2.59
C GLY A 37 -21.32 -8.01 -1.18
N GLU A 38 -21.29 -8.91 -0.20
CA GLU A 38 -21.12 -8.56 1.21
C GLU A 38 -19.65 -8.65 1.66
N VAL A 39 -19.22 -7.76 2.57
CA VAL A 39 -17.84 -7.68 3.10
C VAL A 39 -17.35 -8.95 3.80
N ASN A 40 -18.26 -9.83 4.20
CA ASN A 40 -17.97 -11.13 4.81
C ASN A 40 -17.70 -12.23 3.76
N HIS A 41 -18.03 -12.00 2.50
CA HIS A 41 -17.88 -12.95 1.41
C HIS A 41 -16.56 -12.72 0.66
N ILE A 42 -15.47 -13.14 1.30
CA ILE A 42 -14.13 -13.04 0.75
C ILE A 42 -13.95 -14.03 -0.40
N THR A 43 -13.63 -13.52 -1.58
CA THR A 43 -13.43 -14.28 -2.82
C THR A 43 -11.96 -14.36 -3.23
N GLY A 44 -11.11 -13.49 -2.67
CA GLY A 44 -9.70 -13.43 -3.03
C GLY A 44 -8.83 -12.77 -1.96
N LYS A 45 -7.51 -12.89 -2.14
CA LYS A 45 -6.51 -12.19 -1.34
C LYS A 45 -5.41 -11.70 -2.27
N ARG A 46 -4.97 -10.45 -2.10
CA ARG A 46 -3.81 -9.92 -2.82
C ARG A 46 -2.67 -9.71 -1.84
N LEU A 47 -1.81 -10.72 -1.80
CA LEU A 47 -0.62 -10.71 -0.98
C LEU A 47 0.54 -10.03 -1.70
N VAL A 48 1.22 -9.13 -0.99
CA VAL A 48 2.41 -8.41 -1.45
C VAL A 48 3.56 -8.57 -0.44
N PRO A 49 4.82 -8.48 -0.87
CA PRO A 49 5.96 -8.71 0.02
C PRO A 49 6.00 -7.71 1.18
N THR A 50 6.39 -8.18 2.36
CA THR A 50 6.35 -7.38 3.60
C THR A 50 7.64 -6.63 3.86
N GLY A 51 8.78 -7.24 3.53
CA GLY A 51 10.12 -6.68 3.74
C GLY A 51 10.59 -5.77 2.61
N GLN A 52 11.43 -4.79 2.95
CA GLN A 52 11.97 -3.82 2.01
C GLN A 52 12.76 -4.46 0.86
N GLU A 53 13.68 -5.39 1.16
CA GLU A 53 14.44 -6.12 0.13
C GLU A 53 13.53 -6.87 -0.84
N ASP A 54 12.49 -7.54 -0.34
CA ASP A 54 11.55 -8.26 -1.18
C ASP A 54 10.71 -7.31 -2.03
N ILE A 55 10.28 -6.17 -1.47
CA ILE A 55 9.62 -5.08 -2.19
C ILE A 55 10.51 -4.57 -3.34
N TYR A 56 11.82 -4.42 -3.11
CA TYR A 56 12.78 -3.98 -4.14
C TYR A 56 12.95 -4.99 -5.27
N GLN A 57 12.82 -6.29 -5.00
CA GLN A 57 12.83 -7.29 -6.07
C GLN A 57 11.49 -7.36 -6.78
N PHE A 58 10.39 -7.30 -6.04
CA PHE A 58 9.04 -7.48 -6.56
C PHE A 58 8.58 -6.32 -7.43
N VAL A 59 8.97 -5.08 -7.08
CA VAL A 59 8.61 -3.88 -7.86
C VAL A 59 9.00 -4.00 -9.32
N LYS A 60 10.03 -4.78 -9.68
CA LYS A 60 10.48 -4.96 -11.07
C LYS A 60 9.44 -5.64 -11.97
N TRP A 61 8.47 -6.35 -11.37
CA TRP A 61 7.52 -7.20 -12.09
C TRP A 61 6.07 -6.77 -11.88
N ARG A 62 5.73 -6.29 -10.68
CA ARG A 62 4.36 -5.93 -10.30
C ARG A 62 4.37 -4.85 -9.22
N SER A 63 3.25 -4.14 -9.03
CA SER A 63 3.09 -3.21 -7.91
C SER A 63 3.34 -3.90 -6.58
N PRO A 64 4.33 -3.46 -5.78
CA PRO A 64 4.66 -4.06 -4.50
C PRO A 64 3.77 -3.55 -3.36
N PHE A 65 2.91 -2.56 -3.64
CA PHE A 65 1.95 -2.02 -2.70
C PHE A 65 0.55 -2.14 -3.28
N ASN A 66 -0.40 -2.42 -2.40
CA ASN A 66 -1.81 -2.31 -2.69
C ASN A 66 -2.21 -0.84 -2.45
N HIS A 67 -2.44 -0.06 -3.50
CA HIS A 67 -2.87 1.35 -3.40
C HIS A 67 -3.93 1.63 -2.32
N PRO A 68 -5.04 0.86 -2.20
CA PRO A 68 -6.06 1.09 -1.17
C PRO A 68 -5.52 1.04 0.27
N SER A 69 -4.45 0.27 0.51
CA SER A 69 -3.91 0.02 1.85
C SER A 69 -2.89 1.04 2.30
N VAL A 70 -2.24 1.79 1.41
CA VAL A 70 -1.06 2.60 1.76
C VAL A 70 -1.35 3.77 2.71
N MET A 71 -0.42 4.00 3.63
CA MET A 71 -0.23 5.24 4.38
C MET A 71 1.11 5.85 3.96
N LEU A 72 1.12 7.15 3.67
CA LEU A 72 2.24 7.83 3.03
C LEU A 72 2.81 8.96 3.91
N ASN A 73 4.14 9.03 4.01
CA ASN A 73 4.82 10.17 4.60
C ASN A 73 4.86 11.33 3.61
N LYS A 74 4.10 12.38 3.90
CA LYS A 74 3.98 13.57 3.05
C LYS A 74 5.33 14.17 2.63
N LYS A 75 6.29 14.25 3.56
CA LYS A 75 7.60 14.85 3.26
C LYS A 75 8.38 14.00 2.25
N ALA A 76 8.45 12.69 2.47
CA ALA A 76 9.14 11.78 1.56
C ALA A 76 8.47 11.75 0.17
N ILE A 77 7.13 11.75 0.12
CA ILE A 77 6.40 11.75 -1.16
C ILE A 77 6.62 13.04 -1.95
N LEU A 78 6.64 14.19 -1.30
CA LEU A 78 6.93 15.46 -1.96
C LEU A 78 8.39 15.54 -2.43
N ASP A 79 9.34 15.00 -1.66
CA ASP A 79 10.76 14.95 -2.04
C ASP A 79 11.02 14.14 -3.33
N VAL A 80 10.23 13.09 -3.56
CA VAL A 80 10.30 12.33 -4.82
C VAL A 80 9.45 12.91 -5.96
N GLY A 81 8.92 14.13 -5.77
CA GLY A 81 8.17 14.86 -6.79
C GLY A 81 6.71 14.45 -6.93
N ASN A 82 6.11 13.87 -5.89
CA ASN A 82 4.67 13.55 -5.79
C ASN A 82 4.12 12.63 -6.90
N TYR A 83 2.81 12.45 -6.97
CA TYR A 83 2.12 11.85 -8.11
C TYR A 83 2.37 12.64 -9.39
N GLN A 84 2.47 11.93 -10.52
CA GLN A 84 2.62 12.51 -11.85
C GLN A 84 1.56 11.90 -12.77
N ALA A 85 1.02 12.73 -13.67
CA ALA A 85 -0.02 12.34 -14.61
C ALA A 85 0.52 11.34 -15.64
N ASN A 86 0.43 10.05 -15.29
CA ASN A 86 0.97 8.91 -16.05
C ASN A 86 -0.13 7.89 -16.37
N GLY A 87 -1.40 8.34 -16.43
CA GLY A 87 -2.53 7.51 -16.79
C GLY A 87 -2.84 6.48 -15.71
N LYS A 88 -2.81 5.17 -16.05
CA LYS A 88 -3.16 4.10 -15.10
C LYS A 88 -1.97 3.62 -14.23
N LEU A 89 -0.79 4.23 -14.37
CA LEU A 89 0.46 3.76 -13.74
C LEU A 89 1.02 4.73 -12.69
N GLU A 90 0.24 5.71 -12.27
CA GLU A 90 0.68 6.80 -11.39
C GLU A 90 1.22 6.29 -10.05
N ASP A 91 0.48 5.37 -9.42
CA ASP A 91 0.89 4.71 -8.18
C ASP A 91 2.18 3.94 -8.32
N TYR A 92 2.24 3.07 -9.33
CA TYR A 92 3.40 2.23 -9.58
C TYR A 92 4.66 3.06 -9.82
N PHE A 93 4.51 4.17 -10.55
CA PHE A 93 5.59 5.10 -10.78
C PHE A 93 6.01 5.82 -9.48
N LEU A 94 5.06 6.20 -8.62
CA LEU A 94 5.38 6.77 -7.32
C LEU A 94 6.17 5.79 -6.45
N TRP A 95 5.75 4.53 -6.38
CA TRP A 95 6.45 3.47 -5.62
C TRP A 95 7.89 3.32 -6.10
N TYR A 96 8.08 3.28 -7.42
CA TYR A 96 9.39 3.22 -8.03
C TYR A 96 10.27 4.41 -7.58
N LYS A 97 9.76 5.65 -7.63
CA LYS A 97 10.51 6.84 -7.22
C LYS A 97 10.92 6.83 -5.74
N VAL A 98 10.04 6.35 -4.86
CA VAL A 98 10.36 6.18 -3.43
C VAL A 98 11.45 5.12 -3.24
N ILE A 99 11.34 3.98 -3.93
CA ILE A 99 12.26 2.85 -3.85
C ILE A 99 13.66 3.21 -4.38
N ILE A 100 13.78 3.91 -5.52
CA ILE A 100 15.10 4.31 -6.06
C ILE A 100 15.82 5.32 -5.16
N LYS A 101 15.06 6.12 -4.42
CA LYS A 101 15.58 7.06 -3.42
C LYS A 101 15.94 6.40 -2.09
N LYS A 102 15.74 5.07 -1.99
CA LYS A 102 16.08 4.25 -0.81
C LYS A 102 15.38 4.69 0.47
N TYR A 103 14.21 5.32 0.33
CA TYR A 103 13.37 5.60 1.48
C TYR A 103 12.90 4.28 2.13
N PRO A 104 12.83 4.21 3.48
CA PRO A 104 12.31 3.03 4.16
C PRO A 104 10.86 2.75 3.80
N VAL A 105 10.55 1.50 3.48
CA VAL A 105 9.20 1.05 3.12
C VAL A 105 8.91 -0.34 3.65
N LEU A 106 7.63 -0.64 3.90
CA LEU A 106 7.18 -1.98 4.27
C LEU A 106 5.71 -2.22 3.93
N ASN A 107 5.30 -3.49 3.91
CA ASN A 107 3.91 -3.89 4.03
C ASN A 107 3.70 -4.67 5.32
N LEU A 108 2.59 -4.41 6.02
CA LEU A 108 2.16 -5.22 7.15
C LEU A 108 1.80 -6.62 6.65
N SER A 109 2.12 -7.66 7.43
CA SER A 109 1.68 -9.04 7.18
C SER A 109 0.19 -9.24 7.48
N GLU A 110 -0.37 -8.35 8.29
CA GLU A 110 -1.79 -8.33 8.64
C GLU A 110 -2.61 -7.70 7.50
N VAL A 111 -3.86 -8.15 7.37
CA VAL A 111 -4.81 -7.58 6.41
C VAL A 111 -5.22 -6.19 6.91
N ALA A 112 -5.10 -5.18 6.05
CA ALA A 112 -5.29 -3.78 6.40
C ALA A 112 -6.56 -3.16 5.75
N PRO A 113 -6.87 -3.41 4.46
CA PRO A 113 -8.20 -3.12 3.91
C PRO A 113 -8.90 -4.32 3.25
N ILE A 114 -10.21 -4.16 3.06
CA ILE A 114 -11.10 -5.06 2.33
C ILE A 114 -11.49 -4.33 1.02
N LEU A 115 -11.23 -4.96 -0.13
CA LEU A 115 -11.50 -4.44 -1.48
C LEU A 115 -12.82 -4.96 -2.06
N VAL A 116 -13.67 -4.05 -2.56
CA VAL A 116 -14.79 -4.42 -3.44
C VAL A 116 -14.25 -4.85 -4.80
N PHE A 117 -14.64 -6.04 -5.28
CA PHE A 117 -14.76 -6.28 -6.72
C PHE A 117 -16.24 -6.28 -7.06
N GLY A 118 -16.70 -5.28 -7.82
CA GLY A 118 -18.12 -5.18 -8.14
C GLY A 118 -18.56 -3.96 -8.94
N THR A 119 -17.99 -3.75 -10.12
CA THR A 119 -18.77 -3.54 -11.37
C THR A 119 -17.97 -4.01 -12.57
#